data_AF-A0AA35Y335-F1
#
_entry.id   AF-A0AA35Y335-F1
#
_cell.length_a   1.000
_cell.length_b   1.000
_cell.length_c   1.000
_cell.angle_alpha   90.00
_cell.angle_beta   90.00
_cell.angle_gamma   90.00
#
_symmetry.space_group_name_H-M   'P 1'
#
loop_
_entity.id
_entity.type
_entity.pdbx_description
1 polymer ?
#
loop_
_entity_poly.entity_id
_entity_poly.type
_entity_poly.pdbx_seq_one_letter_code
_entity_poly.pdbx_strand_id
1 'polypeptide(L)'
;MNTPRQTRLSAHPLDHAAMRRGPRPARAKVERKTVSPAMRQVAGQLGECAMRCTEAYVVRDREALVLESAVFLDLIAEIWAMRGLDRADVYRELDHRMQLSELLLRFNSEDAQAEPGARRRFWRPATTKLP
;
A
#
# COMPACT_ATOMS: atom_id res chain seq x y z
N MET A 1 -0.88 -25.73 67.76
CA MET A 1 -2.06 -24.87 67.51
C MET A 1 -1.79 -24.10 66.22
N ASN A 2 -2.05 -24.68 65.05
CA ASN A 2 -3.30 -24.65 64.26
C ASN A 2 -3.77 -23.24 63.85
N THR A 3 -3.40 -22.84 62.64
CA THR A 3 -4.21 -21.97 61.77
C THR A 3 -4.32 -22.64 60.38
N PRO A 4 -5.54 -22.93 59.90
CA PRO A 4 -5.78 -23.38 58.53
C PRO A 4 -6.42 -22.27 57.69
N ARG A 5 -6.02 -22.15 56.42
CA ARG A 5 -6.96 -22.29 55.28
C ARG A 5 -6.24 -22.12 53.94
N GLN A 6 -6.46 -23.14 53.12
CA GLN A 6 -6.24 -23.20 51.69
C GLN A 6 -6.86 -22.00 50.95
N THR A 7 -6.16 -21.51 49.92
CA THR A 7 -6.83 -21.08 48.69
C THR A 7 -6.07 -21.67 47.50
N ARG A 8 -6.81 -22.46 46.73
CA ARG A 8 -6.37 -23.14 45.50
C ARG A 8 -6.14 -22.14 44.37
N LEU A 9 -5.11 -22.45 43.58
CA LEU A 9 -4.95 -22.25 42.14
C LEU A 9 -6.12 -21.61 41.37
N SER A 10 -5.81 -20.57 40.61
CA SER A 10 -6.12 -20.50 39.17
C SER A 10 -5.15 -19.53 38.50
N ALA A 11 -4.15 -20.10 37.81
CA ALA A 11 -3.26 -19.37 36.93
C ALA A 11 -4.07 -18.85 35.73
N HIS A 12 -3.81 -17.60 35.38
CA HIS A 12 -4.43 -16.90 34.26
C HIS A 12 -3.97 -17.52 32.93
N PRO A 13 -4.85 -17.76 31.93
CA PRO A 13 -4.47 -18.38 30.68
C PRO A 13 -3.84 -17.35 29.74
N LEU A 14 -2.64 -16.87 30.07
CA LEU A 14 -1.78 -16.12 29.16
C LEU A 14 -0.31 -16.54 29.32
N ASP A 15 -0.05 -17.82 29.56
CA ASP A 15 1.26 -18.43 29.26
C ASP A 15 1.37 -18.68 27.75
N HIS A 16 1.38 -17.59 26.99
CA HIS A 16 1.80 -17.63 25.59
C HIS A 16 3.33 -17.56 25.56
N ALA A 17 3.91 -18.75 25.64
CA ALA A 17 5.04 -19.22 24.88
C ALA A 17 5.96 -18.13 24.29
N ALA A 18 7.15 -18.06 24.84
CA ALA A 18 8.35 -17.45 24.27
C ALA A 18 8.44 -17.67 22.75
N MET A 19 7.99 -16.67 21.99
CA MET A 19 8.15 -16.60 20.55
C MET A 19 9.61 -16.32 20.28
N ARG A 20 10.36 -17.39 19.96
CA ARG A 20 11.74 -17.36 19.51
C ARG A 20 11.86 -16.33 18.38
N ARG A 21 12.51 -15.20 18.66
CA ARG A 21 12.93 -14.25 17.63
C ARG A 21 14.02 -14.93 16.80
N GLY A 22 13.61 -15.64 15.75
CA GLY A 22 14.54 -16.10 14.72
C GLY A 22 15.32 -14.90 14.15
N PRO A 23 16.55 -15.13 13.65
CA PRO A 23 17.36 -14.07 13.08
C PRO A 23 16.57 -13.36 11.98
N ARG A 24 16.38 -12.04 12.17
CA ARG A 24 15.74 -11.17 11.19
C ARG A 24 16.54 -11.31 9.89
N PRO A 25 15.93 -11.67 8.75
CA PRO A 25 16.67 -11.81 7.49
C PRO A 25 17.40 -10.50 7.23
N ALA A 26 18.70 -10.63 6.93
CA ALA A 26 19.57 -9.49 6.68
C ALA A 26 18.88 -8.58 5.67
N ARG A 27 18.57 -7.36 6.08
CA ARG A 27 17.92 -6.35 5.26
C ARG A 27 18.80 -6.19 4.03
N ALA A 28 18.33 -6.67 2.87
CA ALA A 28 19.08 -6.57 1.62
C ALA A 28 19.57 -5.12 1.50
N LYS A 29 20.88 -4.92 1.41
CA LYS A 29 21.47 -3.61 1.15
C LYS A 29 20.93 -3.19 -0.21
N VAL A 30 19.89 -2.37 -0.21
CA VAL A 30 19.48 -1.65 -1.41
C VAL A 30 20.64 -0.72 -1.70
N GLU A 31 21.54 -1.15 -2.58
CA GLU A 31 22.59 -0.29 -3.09
C GLU A 31 21.89 0.94 -3.65
N ARG A 32 22.10 2.08 -2.99
CA ARG A 32 21.64 3.37 -3.48
C ARG A 32 22.47 3.67 -4.73
N LYS A 33 22.04 3.14 -5.89
CA LYS A 33 22.54 3.63 -7.18
C LYS A 33 22.33 5.14 -7.18
N THR A 34 23.43 5.87 -7.32
CA THR A 34 23.40 7.32 -7.45
C THR A 34 22.49 7.68 -8.62
N VAL A 35 21.54 8.59 -8.40
CA VAL A 35 20.63 9.05 -9.44
C VAL A 35 21.47 9.67 -10.55
N SER A 36 21.30 9.24 -11.80
CA SER A 36 22.06 9.81 -12.93
C SER A 36 21.67 11.27 -13.17
N PRO A 37 22.55 12.11 -13.76
CA PRO A 37 22.19 13.47 -14.15
C PRO A 37 20.94 13.52 -15.06
N ALA A 38 20.84 12.61 -16.03
CA ALA A 38 19.67 12.49 -16.91
C ALA A 38 18.38 12.19 -16.13
N MET A 39 18.43 11.26 -15.17
CA MET A 39 17.29 10.95 -14.30
C MET A 39 16.88 12.16 -13.45
N ARG A 40 17.84 12.96 -12.97
CA ARG A 40 17.52 14.21 -12.23
C ARG A 40 16.82 15.22 -13.13
N GLN A 41 17.26 15.36 -14.37
CA GLN A 41 16.66 16.29 -15.33
C GLN A 41 15.20 15.92 -15.62
N VAL A 42 14.94 14.67 -15.99
CA VAL A 42 13.57 14.19 -16.28
C VAL A 42 12.68 14.27 -15.04
N ALA A 43 13.21 13.96 -13.85
CA ALA A 43 12.47 14.13 -12.61
C ALA A 43 12.12 15.61 -12.31
N GLY A 44 13.02 16.55 -12.64
CA GLY A 44 12.76 17.98 -12.54
C GLY A 44 11.63 18.42 -13.48
N GLN A 45 11.70 18.01 -14.74
CA GLN A 45 10.66 18.28 -15.74
C GLN A 45 9.30 17.69 -15.34
N LEU A 46 9.29 16.48 -14.77
CA LEU A 46 8.07 15.86 -14.25
C LEU A 46 7.46 16.72 -13.13
N GLY A 47 8.28 17.22 -12.22
CA GLY A 47 7.84 18.11 -11.14
C GLY A 47 7.23 19.41 -11.65
N GLU A 48 7.87 20.05 -12.63
CA GLU A 48 7.36 21.25 -13.30
C GLU A 48 6.03 20.99 -14.02
N CYS A 49 5.93 19.86 -14.72
CA CYS A 49 4.71 19.46 -15.41
C CYS A 49 3.56 19.16 -14.43
N ALA A 50 3.85 18.54 -13.29
CA ALA A 50 2.86 18.31 -12.24
C ALA A 50 2.30 19.63 -11.67
N MET A 51 3.16 20.65 -11.49
CA MET A 51 2.72 21.99 -11.09
C MET A 51 1.83 22.63 -12.15
N ARG A 52 2.21 22.54 -13.43
CA ARG A 52 1.40 23.07 -14.55
C ARG A 52 0.05 22.38 -14.69
N CYS A 53 -0.02 21.06 -14.50
CA CYS A 53 -1.30 20.34 -14.42
C CYS A 53 -2.19 20.89 -13.30
N THR A 54 -1.60 21.13 -12.13
CA THR A 54 -2.33 21.65 -10.96
C THR A 54 -2.84 23.07 -11.21
N GLU A 55 -1.99 23.93 -11.78
CA GLU A 55 -2.36 25.29 -12.19
C GLU A 55 -3.53 25.28 -13.17
N ALA A 56 -3.40 24.53 -14.28
CA ALA A 56 -4.43 24.41 -15.30
C ALA A 56 -5.78 23.92 -14.71
N TYR A 57 -5.73 22.97 -13.78
CA TYR A 57 -6.93 22.51 -13.07
C TYR A 57 -7.55 23.62 -12.20
N VAL A 58 -6.74 24.37 -11.44
CA VAL A 58 -7.22 25.45 -10.56
C VAL A 58 -7.89 26.56 -11.35
N VAL A 59 -7.31 26.97 -12.48
CA VAL A 59 -7.89 28.03 -13.34
C VAL A 59 -8.97 27.50 -14.30
N ARG A 60 -9.29 26.20 -14.23
CA ARG A 60 -10.27 25.51 -15.10
C ARG A 60 -9.93 25.59 -16.59
N ASP A 61 -8.65 25.64 -16.92
CA ASP A 61 -8.17 25.51 -18.29
C ASP A 61 -8.08 24.03 -18.66
N ARG A 62 -9.12 23.55 -19.35
CA ARG A 62 -9.20 22.15 -19.77
C ARG A 62 -8.18 21.79 -20.83
N GLU A 63 -7.89 22.69 -21.76
CA GLU A 63 -6.96 22.39 -22.86
C GLU A 63 -5.53 22.27 -22.33
N ALA A 64 -5.11 23.22 -21.50
CA ALA A 64 -3.83 23.16 -20.81
C ALA A 64 -3.72 21.90 -19.93
N LEU A 65 -4.79 21.54 -19.19
CA LEU A 65 -4.78 20.35 -18.36
C LEU A 65 -4.57 19.07 -19.18
N VAL A 66 -5.24 18.93 -20.33
CA VAL A 66 -5.07 17.76 -21.21
C VAL A 66 -3.65 17.71 -21.76
N LEU A 67 -3.12 18.84 -22.22
CA LEU A 67 -1.77 18.90 -22.78
C LEU A 67 -0.69 18.57 -21.74
N GLU A 68 -0.74 19.24 -20.58
CA GLU A 68 0.24 19.04 -19.52
C GLU A 68 0.13 17.64 -18.92
N SER A 69 -1.07 17.09 -18.75
CA SER A 69 -1.21 15.71 -18.25
C SER A 69 -0.66 14.65 -19.22
N ALA A 70 -0.75 14.87 -20.54
CA ALA A 70 -0.10 14.00 -21.52
C ALA A 70 1.42 14.04 -21.38
N VAL A 71 2.02 15.24 -21.28
CA VAL A 71 3.47 15.41 -21.05
C VAL A 71 3.90 14.75 -19.74
N PHE A 72 3.11 14.88 -18.67
CA PHE A 72 3.36 14.23 -17.40
C PHE A 72 3.43 12.70 -17.53
N LEU A 73 2.49 12.10 -18.27
CA LEU A 73 2.44 10.65 -18.49
C LEU A 73 3.65 10.14 -19.30
N ASP A 74 4.16 10.93 -20.24
CA ASP A 74 5.36 10.57 -20.98
C ASP A 74 6.62 10.64 -20.11
N LEU A 75 6.78 11.71 -19.32
CA LEU A 75 7.91 11.89 -18.42
C LEU A 75 7.98 10.80 -17.33
N ILE A 76 6.84 10.41 -16.75
CA ILE A 76 6.83 9.34 -15.73
C ILE A 76 7.15 7.98 -16.35
N ALA A 77 6.70 7.72 -17.59
CA ALA A 77 7.05 6.50 -18.30
C ALA A 77 8.53 6.45 -18.70
N GLU A 78 9.14 7.58 -19.03
CA GLU A 78 10.59 7.65 -19.26
C GLU A 78 11.37 7.30 -17.99
N ILE A 79 10.92 7.79 -16.83
CA ILE A 79 11.52 7.42 -15.54
C ILE A 79 11.40 5.91 -15.28
N TRP A 80 10.26 5.29 -15.59
CA TRP A 80 10.09 3.84 -15.49
C TRP A 80 11.08 3.10 -16.40
N ALA A 81 11.19 3.51 -17.66
CA ALA A 81 12.11 2.91 -18.61
C ALA A 81 13.57 3.02 -18.16
N MET A 82 14.00 4.20 -17.67
CA MET A 82 15.35 4.40 -17.10
C MET A 82 15.61 3.56 -15.83
N ARG A 83 14.56 3.04 -15.19
CA ARG A 83 14.64 2.10 -14.06
C ARG A 83 14.48 0.65 -14.46
N GLY A 84 14.34 0.36 -15.75
CA GLY A 84 14.11 -0.99 -16.27
C GLY A 84 12.72 -1.53 -15.95
N LEU A 85 11.73 -0.66 -15.78
CA LEU A 85 10.34 -1.03 -15.58
C LEU A 85 9.57 -0.89 -16.90
N ASP A 86 8.88 -1.94 -17.31
CA ASP A 86 7.96 -1.90 -18.43
C ASP A 86 6.67 -1.15 -18.04
N ARG A 87 6.20 -0.27 -18.94
CA ARG A 87 4.95 0.45 -18.80
C ARG A 87 3.76 -0.52 -18.65
N ALA A 88 3.78 -1.65 -19.37
CA ALA A 88 2.72 -2.65 -19.29
C ALA A 88 2.64 -3.30 -17.89
N ASP A 89 3.77 -3.56 -17.25
CA ASP A 89 3.81 -4.13 -15.91
C ASP A 89 3.31 -3.14 -14.86
N VAL A 90 3.64 -1.85 -15.00
CA VAL A 90 3.12 -0.81 -14.11
C VAL A 90 1.60 -0.68 -14.24
N TYR A 91 1.07 -0.66 -15.46
CA TYR A 91 -0.38 -0.60 -15.65
C TYR A 91 -1.10 -1.85 -15.14
N ARG A 92 -0.52 -3.04 -15.32
CA ARG A 92 -1.06 -4.28 -14.76
C ARG A 92 -1.15 -4.22 -13.23
N GLU A 93 -0.12 -3.70 -12.57
CA GLU A 93 -0.13 -3.51 -11.12
C GLU A 93 -1.18 -2.48 -10.67
N LEU A 94 -1.36 -1.37 -11.41
CA LEU A 94 -2.40 -0.40 -11.11
C LEU A 94 -3.81 -1.00 -11.25
N ASP A 95 -4.04 -1.78 -12.30
CA ASP A 95 -5.29 -2.52 -12.51
C ASP A 95 -5.56 -3.52 -11.37
N HIS A 96 -4.58 -4.32 -10.97
CA HIS A 96 -4.70 -5.21 -9.81
C HIS A 96 -5.06 -4.46 -8.52
N ARG A 97 -4.47 -3.27 -8.29
CA ARG A 97 -4.81 -2.43 -7.13
C ARG A 97 -6.24 -1.91 -7.18
N MET A 98 -6.74 -1.56 -8.36
CA MET A 98 -8.13 -1.15 -8.55
C MET A 98 -9.09 -2.31 -8.25
N GLN A 99 -8.84 -3.49 -8.84
CA GLN A 99 -9.65 -4.69 -8.61
C GLN A 99 -9.69 -5.08 -7.12
N LEU A 100 -8.55 -5.05 -6.45
CA LEU A 100 -8.49 -5.33 -5.01
C LEU A 100 -9.27 -4.29 -4.19
N SER A 101 -9.17 -3.02 -4.57
CA SER A 101 -9.90 -1.93 -3.90
C SER A 101 -11.41 -2.10 -4.05
N GLU A 102 -11.89 -2.46 -5.25
CA GLU A 102 -13.30 -2.73 -5.52
C GLU A 102 -13.81 -3.94 -4.72
N LEU A 103 -13.02 -5.01 -4.66
CA LEU A 103 -13.36 -6.19 -3.88
C LEU A 103 -13.49 -5.87 -2.38
N LEU A 104 -12.54 -5.11 -1.83
CA LEU A 104 -12.59 -4.67 -0.43
C LEU A 104 -13.78 -3.76 -0.15
N LEU A 105 -14.12 -2.85 -1.08
CA LEU A 105 -15.32 -2.02 -0.95
C LEU A 105 -16.59 -2.86 -0.88
N ARG A 106 -16.71 -3.89 -1.73
CA ARG A 106 -17.86 -4.82 -1.73
C ARG A 106 -17.95 -5.64 -0.45
N PHE A 107 -16.84 -6.23 0.01
CA PHE A 107 -16.84 -6.97 1.28
C PHE A 107 -17.28 -6.09 2.46
N ASN A 108 -16.78 -4.86 2.53
CA ASN A 108 -17.12 -3.95 3.62
C ASN A 108 -18.58 -3.46 3.55
N SER A 109 -19.15 -3.30 2.36
CA SER A 109 -20.56 -2.89 2.21
C SER A 109 -21.54 -4.05 2.45
N GLU A 110 -21.18 -5.27 2.06
CA GLU A 110 -21.96 -6.49 2.33
C GLU A 110 -21.99 -6.82 3.84
N ASP A 111 -20.87 -6.69 4.54
CA ASP A 111 -20.81 -6.83 6.01
C ASP A 111 -21.63 -5.75 6.74
N ALA A 112 -21.82 -4.58 6.14
CA ALA A 112 -22.64 -3.50 6.69
C ALA A 112 -24.15 -3.74 6.51
N GLN A 113 -24.53 -4.58 5.55
CA GLN A 113 -25.91 -5.02 5.30
C GLN A 113 -26.30 -6.27 6.11
N ALA A 114 -25.36 -6.88 6.84
CA ALA A 114 -25.65 -8.02 7.71
C ALA A 114 -26.47 -7.58 8.95
N GLU A 115 -27.54 -8.32 9.22
CA GLU A 115 -28.53 -8.13 10.31
C GLU A 115 -27.92 -7.65 11.65
N PRO A 116 -28.63 -6.78 12.41
CA PRO A 116 -28.17 -6.27 13.70
C PRO A 116 -28.03 -7.41 14.72
N GLY A 117 -26.82 -7.94 14.84
CA GLY A 117 -26.50 -9.11 15.68
C GLY A 117 -25.41 -10.01 15.09
N ALA A 118 -25.14 -9.92 13.79
CA ALA A 118 -24.03 -10.62 13.18
C ALA A 118 -22.69 -10.01 13.64
N ARG A 119 -21.81 -10.83 14.23
CA ARG A 119 -20.45 -10.41 14.63
C ARG A 119 -19.72 -9.87 13.40
N ARG A 120 -19.49 -8.55 13.34
CA ARG A 120 -18.67 -7.87 12.32
C ARG A 120 -17.33 -8.61 12.16
N ARG A 121 -17.16 -9.35 11.08
CA ARG A 121 -15.88 -10.02 10.77
C ARG A 121 -15.02 -9.04 9.99
N PHE A 122 -14.24 -8.25 10.72
CA PHE A 122 -13.17 -7.47 10.10
C PHE A 122 -12.24 -8.40 9.32
N TRP A 123 -12.21 -8.23 8.01
CA TRP A 123 -11.32 -8.97 7.13
C TRP A 123 -9.85 -8.72 7.52
N ARG A 124 -9.08 -9.80 7.68
CA ARG A 124 -7.64 -9.75 8.01
C ARG A 124 -6.83 -10.33 6.84
N PRO A 125 -5.91 -9.57 6.23
CA PRO A 125 -5.16 -9.98 5.04
C PRO A 125 -4.22 -11.21 5.17
N ALA A 126 -4.29 -11.99 6.26
CA ALA A 126 -3.21 -12.92 6.61
C ALA A 126 -3.31 -14.33 5.98
N THR A 127 -4.37 -14.69 5.24
CA THR A 127 -4.54 -16.12 4.85
C THR A 127 -5.10 -16.43 3.47
N THR A 128 -5.37 -15.46 2.59
CA THR A 128 -5.88 -15.79 1.25
C THR A 128 -4.74 -15.89 0.25
N LYS A 129 -4.36 -17.14 -0.06
CA LYS A 129 -3.93 -17.45 -1.44
C LYS A 129 -5.09 -17.01 -2.33
N LEU A 130 -4.84 -16.02 -3.18
CA LEU A 130 -5.75 -15.71 -4.29
C LEU A 130 -5.91 -16.98 -5.15
N PRO A 131 -7.13 -17.29 -5.61
CA PRO A 131 -7.35 -18.39 -6.55
C PRO A 131 -6.58 -18.20 -7.85
#